data_AF-A0A5J5ISP9-F1
#
_entry.id   AF-A0A5J5ISP9-F1
#
_cell.length_a   1.000
_cell.length_b   1.000
_cell.length_c   1.000
_cell.angle_alpha   90.00
_cell.angle_beta   90.00
_cell.angle_gamma   90.00
#
_symmetry.space_group_name_H-M   'P 1'
#
loop_
_entity.id
_entity.type
_entity.pdbx_description
1 polymer ?
#
loop_
_entity_poly.entity_id
_entity_poly.type
_entity_poly.pdbx_seq_one_letter_code
_entity_poly.pdbx_strand_id
1 'polypeptide(L)'
;MDSVQRTLVGGVDVARRAVWLPRPDVAPKWVVYDTGLTSPTGRAALALVANLMPGSLTAQIDGRSVHVHVISPDLDVASSLAALEHRIARIESPR
;
A
#
# COMPACT_ATOMS: atom_id res chain seq x y z
N MET A 1 -7.13 -1.02 17.48
CA MET A 1 -8.21 -1.43 16.55
C MET A 1 -8.22 -0.50 15.35
N ASP A 2 -7.04 -0.16 14.81
CA ASP A 2 -6.85 1.08 14.06
C ASP A 2 -6.67 0.82 12.55
N SER A 3 -6.61 -0.45 12.16
CA SER A 3 -6.44 -0.89 10.77
C SER A 3 -7.77 -0.87 10.02
N VAL A 4 -8.85 -1.30 10.68
CA VAL A 4 -10.18 -1.44 10.07
C VAL A 4 -10.79 -0.08 9.71
N GLN A 5 -10.63 0.93 10.58
CA GLN A 5 -11.10 2.28 10.29
C GLN A 5 -10.40 2.90 9.07
N ARG A 6 -9.09 2.68 8.90
CA ARG A 6 -8.35 3.18 7.74
C ARG A 6 -8.82 2.56 6.43
N THR A 7 -9.08 1.24 6.42
CA THR A 7 -9.64 0.56 5.25
C THR A 7 -11.04 1.09 4.90
N LEU A 8 -11.90 1.33 5.88
CA LEU A 8 -13.26 1.86 5.65
C LEU A 8 -13.24 3.32 5.15
N VAL A 9 -12.40 4.18 5.72
CA VAL A 9 -12.22 5.57 5.25
C VAL A 9 -11.69 5.58 3.81
N GLY A 10 -10.74 4.69 3.49
CA GLY A 10 -10.23 4.53 2.12
C GLY A 10 -11.30 4.09 1.13
N GLY A 11 -12.15 3.12 1.50
CA GLY A 11 -13.25 2.67 0.66
C GLY A 11 -14.29 3.76 0.37
N VAL A 12 -14.62 4.57 1.38
CA VAL A 12 -15.56 5.70 1.24
C VAL A 12 -14.97 6.82 0.38
N ASP A 13 -13.68 7.13 0.51
CA ASP A 13 -13.00 8.13 -0.33
C ASP A 13 -13.00 7.72 -1.81
N VAL A 14 -12.68 6.46 -2.12
CA VAL A 14 -12.72 5.92 -3.48
C VAL A 14 -14.14 5.98 -4.05
N ALA A 15 -15.16 5.55 -3.29
CA ALA A 15 -16.55 5.61 -3.72
C ALA A 15 -17.01 7.05 -3.99
N ARG A 16 -16.61 8.02 -3.15
CA ARG A 16 -16.91 9.44 -3.34
C ARG A 16 -16.27 9.98 -4.61
N ARG A 17 -14.99 9.66 -4.88
CA ARG A 17 -14.30 10.10 -6.09
C ARG A 17 -14.90 9.50 -7.36
N ALA A 18 -15.35 8.25 -7.31
CA ALA A 18 -15.97 7.56 -8.44
C ALA A 18 -17.39 8.06 -8.76
N VAL A 19 -18.18 8.43 -7.75
CA VAL A 19 -19.61 8.79 -7.93
C VAL A 19 -19.83 10.29 -8.08
N TRP A 20 -19.02 11.14 -7.42
CA TRP A 20 -19.30 12.58 -7.30
C TRP A 20 -18.36 13.50 -8.10
N LEU A 21 -17.26 13.02 -8.67
CA LEU A 21 -16.35 13.87 -9.45
C LEU A 21 -16.55 13.65 -10.95
N PRO A 22 -17.01 14.67 -11.71
CA PRO A 22 -17.22 14.56 -13.17
C PRO A 22 -15.92 14.39 -13.96
N ARG A 23 -14.78 14.66 -13.30
CA ARG A 23 -13.41 14.33 -13.73
C ARG A 23 -12.62 14.02 -12.45
N PRO A 24 -12.48 12.75 -12.03
CA PRO A 24 -11.68 12.46 -10.86
C PRO A 24 -10.25 12.90 -11.15
N ASP A 25 -9.71 13.81 -10.33
CA ASP A 25 -8.33 14.28 -10.41
C ASP A 25 -7.40 13.15 -9.98
N VAL A 26 -7.17 12.24 -10.92
CA VAL A 26 -6.30 11.08 -10.79
C VAL A 26 -5.08 11.33 -11.65
N ALA A 27 -3.92 11.27 -11.04
CA ALA A 27 -2.63 11.31 -11.73
C ALA A 27 -1.87 10.04 -11.35
N PRO A 28 -2.20 8.90 -12.00
CA PRO A 28 -1.64 7.63 -11.62
C PRO A 28 -0.13 7.61 -11.83
N LYS A 29 0.60 7.03 -10.87
CA LYS A 29 2.05 6.85 -10.99
C LYS A 29 2.47 5.49 -10.45
N TRP A 30 3.60 5.03 -10.96
CA TRP A 30 4.32 3.92 -10.37
C TRP A 30 5.31 4.44 -9.34
N VAL A 31 5.30 3.83 -8.16
CA VAL A 31 6.29 4.03 -7.10
C VAL A 31 7.02 2.71 -6.92
N VAL A 32 8.35 2.76 -6.91
CA VAL A 32 9.18 1.61 -6.58
C VAL A 32 9.69 1.81 -5.16
N TYR A 33 9.54 0.77 -4.34
CA TYR A 33 9.98 0.74 -2.95
C TYR A 33 10.81 -0.52 -2.71
N ASP A 34 12.08 -0.37 -2.33
CA ASP A 34 12.95 -1.49 -2.03
C ASP A 34 12.82 -1.89 -0.56
N THR A 35 12.41 -3.13 -0.31
CA THR A 35 12.21 -3.65 1.04
C THR A 35 13.47 -4.32 1.59
N GLY A 36 13.74 -4.11 2.88
CA GLY A 36 14.76 -4.79 3.67
C GLY A 36 14.33 -6.16 4.18
N LEU A 37 13.06 -6.56 3.99
CA LEU A 37 12.55 -7.84 4.45
C LEU A 37 13.31 -9.02 3.84
N THR A 38 13.81 -9.88 4.71
CA THR A 38 14.72 -10.97 4.34
C THR A 38 13.97 -12.22 3.91
N SER A 39 12.80 -12.47 4.48
CA SER A 39 12.02 -13.67 4.19
C SER A 39 11.15 -13.51 2.94
N PRO A 40 11.02 -14.54 2.08
CA PRO A 40 10.07 -14.53 0.96
C PRO A 40 8.62 -14.31 1.44
N THR A 41 8.27 -14.88 2.59
CA THR A 41 6.92 -14.76 3.18
C THR A 41 6.64 -13.34 3.68
N GLY A 42 7.60 -12.69 4.34
CA GLY A 42 7.47 -11.29 4.77
C GLY A 42 7.31 -10.35 3.59
N ARG A 43 8.10 -10.58 2.53
CA ARG A 43 7.99 -9.87 1.25
C ARG A 43 6.62 -10.05 0.58
N ALA A 44 6.10 -11.29 0.52
CA ALA A 44 4.75 -11.54 0.01
C ALA A 44 3.65 -10.89 0.87
N ALA A 45 3.79 -10.94 2.20
CA ALA A 45 2.86 -10.30 3.12
C ALA A 45 2.84 -8.77 2.94
N LEU A 46 4.01 -8.14 2.72
CA LEU A 46 4.11 -6.72 2.43
C LEU A 46 3.29 -6.35 1.19
N ALA A 47 3.48 -7.06 0.08
CA ALA A 47 2.73 -6.80 -1.16
C ALA A 47 1.21 -7.04 -1.00
N LEU A 48 0.82 -8.16 -0.38
CA LEU A 48 -0.59 -8.51 -0.18
C LEU A 48 -1.32 -7.51 0.71
N VAL A 49 -0.70 -7.09 1.83
CA VAL A 49 -1.32 -6.14 2.76
C VAL A 49 -1.28 -4.72 2.19
N ALA A 50 -0.26 -4.37 1.41
CA ALA A 50 -0.20 -3.10 0.70
C ALA A 50 -1.42 -2.93 -0.23
N ASN A 51 -1.86 -3.99 -0.94
CA ASN A 51 -3.06 -3.95 -1.78
C ASN A 51 -4.36 -3.58 -1.04
N LEU A 52 -4.37 -3.61 0.30
CA LEU A 52 -5.53 -3.26 1.14
C LEU A 52 -5.50 -1.81 1.65
N MET A 53 -4.47 -1.04 1.29
CA MET A 53 -4.29 0.33 1.76
C MET A 53 -5.16 1.32 0.95
N PRO A 54 -5.61 2.43 1.57
CA PRO A 54 -6.42 3.45 0.91
C PRO A 54 -5.78 4.08 -0.33
N GLY A 55 -6.60 4.38 -1.35
CA GLY A 55 -6.16 4.96 -2.62
C GLY A 55 -5.58 3.88 -3.53
N SER A 56 -6.42 3.31 -4.40
CA SER A 56 -6.20 2.04 -5.13
C SER A 56 -4.73 1.71 -5.39
N LEU A 57 -4.22 0.84 -4.53
CA LEU A 57 -2.83 0.43 -4.47
C LEU A 57 -2.74 -0.95 -5.12
N THR A 58 -2.16 -1.08 -6.31
CA THR A 58 -1.76 -2.40 -6.82
C THR A 58 -0.27 -2.58 -6.56
N ALA A 59 0.06 -3.45 -5.62
CA ALA A 59 1.42 -3.79 -5.24
C ALA A 59 1.80 -5.16 -5.83
N GLN A 60 2.83 -5.17 -6.68
CA GLN A 60 3.53 -6.36 -7.13
C GLN A 60 4.91 -6.43 -6.47
N ILE A 61 5.44 -7.63 -6.30
CA ILE A 61 6.80 -7.85 -5.83
C ILE A 61 7.66 -8.54 -6.88
N ASP A 62 8.86 -8.02 -7.08
CA ASP A 62 9.94 -8.63 -7.86
C ASP A 62 11.22 -8.63 -7.02
N GLY A 63 11.65 -9.81 -6.56
CA GLY A 63 12.77 -9.93 -5.64
C GLY A 63 12.55 -9.16 -4.34
N ARG A 64 13.22 -8.01 -4.20
CA ARG A 64 13.11 -7.06 -3.06
C ARG A 64 12.43 -5.74 -3.44
N SER A 65 12.03 -5.57 -4.69
CA SER A 65 11.40 -4.34 -5.14
C SER A 65 9.89 -4.53 -5.13
N VAL A 66 9.19 -3.62 -4.44
CA VAL A 66 7.74 -3.54 -4.40
C VAL A 66 7.32 -2.44 -5.37
N HIS A 67 6.62 -2.83 -6.42
CA HIS A 67 6.12 -1.94 -7.46
C HIS A 67 4.69 -1.59 -7.14
N VAL A 68 4.41 -0.31 -6.99
CA VAL A 68 3.14 0.15 -6.47
C VAL A 68 2.49 1.14 -7.43
N HIS A 69 1.32 0.78 -7.94
CA HIS A 69 0.48 1.68 -8.72
C HIS A 69 -0.43 2.45 -7.79
N VAL A 70 -0.39 3.78 -7.86
CA VAL A 70 -1.19 4.67 -6.99
C VAL A 70 -2.13 5.51 -7.83
N ILE A 71 -3.30 5.84 -7.28
CA ILE A 71 -4.33 6.62 -7.99
C ILE A 71 -4.06 8.13 -8.02
N SER A 72 -3.32 8.65 -7.04
CA SER A 72 -2.98 10.07 -6.90
C SER A 72 -1.55 10.21 -6.35
N PRO A 73 -0.79 11.21 -6.82
CA PRO A 73 0.60 11.41 -6.44
C PRO A 73 0.75 11.96 -5.02
N ASP A 74 -0.33 12.51 -4.45
CA ASP A 74 -0.36 13.11 -3.10
C ASP A 74 -0.37 12.06 -1.98
N LEU A 75 -0.55 10.79 -2.35
CA LEU A 75 -0.46 9.68 -1.41
C LEU A 75 1.00 9.43 -1.04
N ASP A 76 1.33 9.57 0.25
CA ASP A 76 2.63 9.21 0.80
C ASP A 76 2.74 7.68 0.99
N VAL A 77 2.86 7.00 -0.15
CA VAL A 77 2.95 5.54 -0.22
C VAL A 77 4.26 5.03 0.35
N ALA A 78 5.36 5.74 0.17
CA ALA A 78 6.66 5.34 0.69
C ALA A 78 6.65 5.24 2.23
N SER A 79 6.16 6.28 2.93
CA SER A 79 6.05 6.24 4.39
C SER A 79 5.10 5.14 4.86
N SER A 80 4.01 4.92 4.11
CA SER A 80 3.03 3.91 4.48
C SER A 80 3.56 2.48 4.28
N LEU A 81 4.35 2.23 3.22
CA LEU A 81 5.06 0.97 3.00
C LEU A 81 6.15 0.74 4.06
N ALA A 82 6.92 1.77 4.42
CA ALA A 82 7.94 1.67 5.46
C ALA A 82 7.33 1.32 6.82
N ALA A 83 6.19 1.93 7.18
CA ALA A 83 5.47 1.61 8.41
C ALA A 83 4.92 0.17 8.41
N LEU A 84 4.44 -0.32 7.26
CA LEU A 84 3.98 -1.70 7.11
C LEU A 84 5.15 -2.69 7.19
N GLU A 85 6.25 -2.42 6.48
CA GLU A 85 7.48 -3.21 6.55
C GLU A 85 7.98 -3.32 7.99
N HIS A 86 8.05 -2.22 8.74
CA HIS A 86 8.51 -2.25 10.12
C HIS A 86 7.66 -3.19 11.01
N ARG A 87 6.35 -3.28 10.75
CA ARG A 87 5.45 -4.19 11.47
C ARG A 87 5.66 -5.66 11.08
N ILE A 88 5.94 -5.92 9.80
CA ILE A 88 6.22 -7.28 9.29
C ILE A 88 7.60 -7.75 9.75
N ALA A 89 8.60 -6.87 9.76
CA ALA A 89 9.96 -7.17 10.20
C ALA A 89 10.00 -7.76 11.62
N ARG A 90 9.11 -7.27 12.50
CA ARG A 90 8.96 -7.76 13.88
C ARG A 90 8.45 -9.19 14.01
N ILE A 91 7.89 -9.77 12.95
CA ILE A 91 7.33 -11.13 12.96
C ILE A 91 8.00 -12.06 11.95
N GLU A 92 8.82 -11.55 11.02
CA GLU A 92 9.60 -12.41 10.10
C GLU A 92 10.84 -13.02 10.75
N SER A 93 11.35 -12.39 11.81
CA SER A 93 12.43 -12.95 12.63
C SER A 93 11.82 -13.95 13.60
N PRO A 94 12.09 -15.27 13.47
CA PRO A 94 11.72 -16.21 14.51
C PRO A 94 12.44 -15.82 15.80
N ARG A 95 11.76 -15.96 16.94
CA ARG A 95 12.46 -16.27 18.19
C ARG A 95 12.98 -17.70 18.12
#